data_AF-A0A851H7Q9-F1
#
_entry.id   AF-A0A851H7Q9-F1
#
_cell.length_a   1.000
_cell.length_b   1.000
_cell.length_c   1.000
_cell.angle_alpha   90.00
_cell.angle_beta   90.00
_cell.angle_gamma   90.00
#
_symmetry.space_group_name_H-M   'P 1'
#
loop_
_entity.id
_entity.type
_entity.pdbx_description
1 polymer ?
#
loop_
_entity_poly.entity_id
_entity_poly.type
_entity_poly.pdbx_seq_one_letter_code
_entity_poly.pdbx_strand_id
1 'polypeptide(L)'
;MPAHQNTKRRHHHVWQHYLKPWTKNGAIWCQQDNKIFSTGTTTVAIENDFYKVAELSISQIEYLKLIFTMKDDKELTKIHYDFIDKIQAPFQFIKKINAPLEKTGSVLKHYSSNVLEDYHASIENSFSQHLKDALNKNIKFYLTDESCITFINYICTQYMRTKGIKERAIQANAAANLPDLAPMWNMMIHMFAINIGKSLFTERKSEN
;
A
#
# COMPACT_ATOMS: atom_id res chain seq x y z
N MET A 1 12.92 -25.42 12.70
CA MET A 1 12.51 -24.94 11.36
C MET A 1 11.47 -23.86 11.59
N PRO A 2 11.63 -22.61 11.13
CA PRO A 2 10.57 -21.63 11.31
C PRO A 2 9.38 -22.08 10.45
N ALA A 3 8.17 -21.96 11.01
CA ALA A 3 6.94 -22.34 10.35
C ALA A 3 6.89 -21.75 8.94
N HIS A 4 6.56 -22.57 7.93
CA HIS A 4 6.23 -22.08 6.60
C HIS A 4 5.06 -21.11 6.73
N GLN A 5 5.34 -19.80 6.81
CA GLN A 5 4.31 -18.79 6.66
C GLN A 5 3.75 -18.96 5.24
N ASN A 6 2.43 -19.08 5.13
CA ASN A 6 1.79 -19.25 3.83
C ASN A 6 1.98 -17.98 2.98
N THR A 7 2.22 -18.18 1.68
CA THR A 7 2.26 -17.08 0.71
C THR A 7 0.88 -16.44 0.60
N LYS A 8 0.78 -15.14 0.89
CA LYS A 8 -0.43 -14.35 0.70
C LYS A 8 -0.55 -14.03 -0.79
N ARG A 9 -1.57 -14.58 -1.44
CA ARG A 9 -1.80 -14.38 -2.88
C ARG A 9 -3.06 -13.57 -3.13
N ARG A 10 -4.10 -13.78 -2.33
CA ARG A 10 -5.39 -13.09 -2.46
C ARG A 10 -5.33 -11.76 -1.72
N HIS A 11 -5.02 -10.68 -2.43
CA HIS A 11 -4.84 -9.36 -1.83
C HIS A 11 -6.10 -8.53 -1.96
N HIS A 12 -6.62 -8.05 -0.84
CA HIS A 12 -7.75 -7.12 -0.81
C HIS A 12 -7.24 -5.69 -1.01
N HIS A 13 -7.75 -4.97 -2.00
CA HIS A 13 -7.44 -3.56 -2.18
C HIS A 13 -8.43 -2.60 -1.54
N VAL A 14 -9.40 -3.14 -0.79
CA VAL A 14 -10.20 -2.41 0.20
C VAL A 14 -10.27 -3.27 1.46
N TRP A 15 -9.99 -2.68 2.61
CA TRP A 15 -9.92 -3.41 3.87
C TRP A 15 -11.26 -4.09 4.25
N GLN A 16 -11.23 -5.38 4.54
CA GLN A 16 -12.46 -6.13 4.84
C GLN A 16 -13.17 -5.60 6.11
N HIS A 17 -12.45 -5.19 7.15
CA HIS A 17 -13.09 -4.66 8.36
C HIS A 17 -13.79 -3.33 8.11
N TYR A 18 -13.29 -2.52 7.17
CA TYR A 18 -13.99 -1.32 6.72
C TYR A 18 -15.28 -1.68 5.97
N LEU A 19 -15.31 -2.77 5.20
CA LEU A 19 -16.50 -3.21 4.45
C LEU A 19 -17.57 -3.88 5.32
N LYS A 20 -17.21 -4.51 6.45
CA LYS A 20 -18.15 -5.27 7.30
C LYS A 20 -19.38 -4.46 7.75
N PRO A 21 -19.27 -3.19 8.22
CA PRO A 21 -20.41 -2.36 8.60
C PRO A 21 -21.40 -2.06 7.47
N TRP A 22 -20.99 -2.22 6.21
CA TRP A 22 -21.85 -1.99 5.04
C TRP A 22 -22.71 -3.21 4.69
N THR A 23 -22.54 -4.32 5.40
CA THR A 23 -23.28 -5.55 5.10
C THR A 23 -24.66 -5.58 5.74
N LYS A 24 -25.62 -6.20 5.03
CA LYS A 24 -26.92 -6.61 5.56
C LYS A 24 -27.03 -8.12 5.43
N ASN A 25 -27.27 -8.83 6.53
CA ASN A 25 -27.27 -10.30 6.58
C ASN A 25 -25.99 -10.93 5.99
N GLY A 26 -24.83 -10.31 6.22
CA GLY A 26 -23.52 -10.78 5.74
C GLY A 26 -23.20 -10.47 4.28
N ALA A 27 -24.12 -9.82 3.54
CA ALA A 27 -23.92 -9.46 2.15
C ALA A 27 -23.83 -7.93 1.93
N ILE A 28 -23.00 -7.52 0.98
CA ILE A 28 -22.91 -6.15 0.46
C ILE A 28 -23.44 -6.14 -0.98
N TRP A 29 -24.02 -5.02 -1.40
CA TRP A 29 -24.40 -4.79 -2.79
C TRP A 29 -23.29 -4.06 -3.53
N CYS A 30 -22.96 -4.54 -4.73
CA CYS A 30 -21.90 -3.99 -5.57
C CYS A 30 -22.43 -3.72 -6.98
N GLN A 31 -21.80 -2.77 -7.66
CA GLN A 31 -21.97 -2.54 -9.09
C GLN A 31 -20.63 -2.74 -9.79
N GLN A 32 -20.60 -3.57 -10.82
CA GLN A 32 -19.44 -3.78 -11.69
C GLN A 32 -19.94 -3.97 -13.12
N ASP A 33 -19.31 -3.30 -14.09
CA ASP A 33 -19.69 -3.39 -15.52
C ASP A 33 -21.20 -3.19 -15.77
N ASN A 34 -21.78 -2.19 -15.09
CA ASN A 34 -23.22 -1.87 -15.08
C ASN A 34 -24.15 -2.99 -14.59
N LYS A 35 -23.62 -4.01 -13.92
CA LYS A 35 -24.39 -5.09 -13.28
C LYS A 35 -24.38 -4.91 -11.77
N ILE A 36 -25.57 -5.02 -11.17
CA ILE A 36 -25.76 -4.99 -9.72
C ILE A 36 -25.83 -6.44 -9.21
N PHE A 37 -25.05 -6.75 -8.19
CA PHE A 37 -25.03 -8.07 -7.56
C PHE A 37 -24.77 -7.95 -6.06
N SER A 38 -25.13 -9.00 -5.31
CA SER A 38 -24.87 -9.09 -3.88
C SER A 38 -23.84 -10.17 -3.61
N THR A 39 -22.91 -9.92 -2.69
CA THR A 39 -21.85 -10.88 -2.33
C THR A 39 -21.30 -10.62 -0.92
N GLY A 40 -20.42 -11.50 -0.43
CA GLY A 40 -19.69 -11.31 0.82
C GLY A 40 -18.41 -10.47 0.65
N THR A 41 -17.99 -9.81 1.73
CA THR A 41 -16.79 -8.94 1.75
C THR A 41 -15.47 -9.68 1.46
N THR A 42 -15.46 -11.02 1.58
CA THR A 42 -14.29 -11.86 1.29
C THR A 42 -13.99 -12.02 -0.20
N THR A 43 -14.89 -11.55 -1.08
CA THR A 43 -14.79 -11.73 -2.54
C THR A 43 -14.74 -10.42 -3.32
N VAL A 44 -14.99 -9.28 -2.66
CA VAL A 44 -14.99 -7.94 -3.27
C VAL A 44 -13.61 -7.33 -3.16
N ALA A 45 -13.26 -6.48 -4.15
CA ALA A 45 -12.03 -5.70 -4.16
C ALA A 45 -10.79 -6.58 -3.92
N ILE A 46 -10.75 -7.74 -4.56
CA ILE A 46 -9.69 -8.73 -4.37
C ILE A 46 -9.03 -9.06 -5.71
N GLU A 47 -7.71 -9.18 -5.70
CA GLU A 47 -6.95 -9.58 -6.88
C GLU A 47 -5.74 -10.41 -6.45
N ASN A 48 -5.40 -11.43 -7.24
CA ASN A 48 -4.24 -12.25 -6.94
C ASN A 48 -2.96 -11.45 -7.20
N ASP A 49 -2.02 -11.51 -6.26
CA ASP A 49 -0.70 -10.87 -6.35
C ASP A 49 -0.73 -9.35 -6.51
N PHE A 50 -1.85 -8.70 -6.17
CA PHE A 50 -2.01 -7.26 -6.40
C PHE A 50 -0.88 -6.42 -5.78
N TYR A 51 -0.49 -6.72 -4.52
CA TYR A 51 0.63 -6.10 -3.80
C TYR A 51 1.97 -6.81 -3.94
N LYS A 52 2.10 -7.77 -4.87
CA LYS A 52 3.37 -8.45 -5.06
C LYS A 52 4.44 -7.43 -5.46
N VAL A 53 5.56 -7.43 -4.74
CA VAL A 53 6.73 -6.60 -5.04
C VAL A 53 7.49 -7.19 -6.22
N ALA A 54 7.84 -6.34 -7.18
CA ALA A 54 8.78 -6.69 -8.24
C ALA A 54 10.22 -6.48 -7.78
N GLU A 55 11.12 -7.34 -8.27
CA GLU A 55 12.55 -7.01 -8.29
C GLU A 55 12.74 -5.86 -9.29
N LEU A 56 13.24 -4.73 -8.81
CA LEU A 56 13.47 -3.56 -9.64
C LEU A 56 14.89 -3.56 -10.22
N SER A 57 15.01 -3.14 -11.47
CA SER A 57 16.29 -2.78 -12.07
C SER A 57 16.89 -1.53 -11.42
N ILE A 58 18.20 -1.32 -11.62
CA ILE A 58 18.90 -0.12 -11.14
C ILE A 58 18.21 1.15 -11.67
N SER A 59 17.89 1.20 -12.96
CA SER A 59 17.21 2.35 -13.57
C SER A 59 15.84 2.65 -12.95
N GLN A 60 15.08 1.62 -12.55
CA GLN A 60 13.79 1.79 -11.88
C GLN A 60 13.96 2.30 -10.45
N ILE A 61 14.97 1.82 -9.73
CA ILE A 61 15.32 2.32 -8.39
C ILE A 61 15.72 3.80 -8.46
N GLU A 62 16.58 4.17 -9.42
CA GLU A 62 17.01 5.55 -9.64
C GLU A 62 15.83 6.44 -10.01
N TYR A 63 14.94 5.97 -10.88
CA TYR A 63 13.73 6.71 -11.25
C TYR A 63 12.79 6.94 -10.06
N LEU A 64 12.56 5.92 -9.21
CA LEU A 64 11.81 6.09 -7.97
C LEU A 64 12.45 7.11 -7.03
N LYS A 65 13.76 7.02 -6.83
CA LYS A 65 14.50 7.96 -5.99
C LYS A 65 14.39 9.39 -6.52
N LEU A 66 14.48 9.57 -7.84
CA LEU A 66 14.32 10.87 -8.49
C LEU A 66 12.94 11.49 -8.24
N ILE A 67 11.85 10.75 -8.48
CA ILE A 67 10.48 11.28 -8.34
C ILE A 67 10.15 11.66 -6.89
N PHE A 68 10.67 10.90 -5.93
CA PHE A 68 10.39 11.09 -4.50
C PHE A 68 11.49 11.87 -3.77
N THR A 69 12.39 12.52 -4.51
CA THR A 69 13.31 13.50 -3.95
C THR A 69 12.58 14.81 -3.70
N MET A 70 12.55 15.23 -2.45
CA MET A 70 11.91 16.47 -2.01
C MET A 70 13.00 17.50 -1.67
N LYS A 71 13.20 18.48 -2.56
CA LYS A 71 14.29 19.47 -2.46
C LYS A 71 14.35 20.17 -1.10
N ASP A 72 13.19 20.53 -0.56
CA ASP A 72 13.07 21.30 0.68
C ASP A 72 12.82 20.40 1.91
N ASP A 73 12.84 19.07 1.74
CA ASP A 73 12.47 18.11 2.77
C ASP A 73 13.38 16.87 2.73
N LYS A 74 14.58 17.04 3.28
CA LYS A 74 15.62 15.99 3.31
C LYS A 74 15.21 14.78 4.14
N GLU A 75 14.43 14.99 5.19
CA GLU A 75 13.94 13.91 6.05
C GLU A 75 12.94 13.02 5.30
N LEU A 76 11.96 13.64 4.61
CA LEU A 76 11.01 12.90 3.78
C LEU A 76 11.71 12.16 2.64
N THR A 77 12.69 12.80 1.99
CA THR A 77 13.54 12.14 0.99
C THR A 77 14.24 10.90 1.56
N LYS A 78 14.80 11.02 2.77
CA LYS A 78 15.46 9.90 3.44
C LYS A 78 14.49 8.76 3.74
N ILE A 79 13.30 9.06 4.25
CA ILE A 79 12.25 8.06 4.53
C ILE A 79 11.92 7.25 3.27
N HIS A 80 11.76 7.92 2.13
CA HIS A 80 11.49 7.27 0.85
C HIS A 80 12.65 6.39 0.39
N TYR A 81 13.88 6.87 0.52
CA TYR A 81 15.07 6.12 0.11
C TYR A 81 15.28 4.88 0.96
N ASP A 82 15.19 5.04 2.29
CA ASP A 82 15.29 3.93 3.24
C ASP A 82 14.22 2.87 2.97
N PHE A 83 12.99 3.30 2.64
CA PHE A 83 11.91 2.38 2.27
C PHE A 83 12.23 1.60 0.99
N ILE A 84 12.69 2.29 -0.06
CA ILE A 84 13.10 1.64 -1.32
C ILE A 84 14.18 0.60 -1.05
N ASP A 85 15.24 1.00 -0.34
CA ASP A 85 16.40 0.15 -0.09
C ASP A 85 16.00 -1.05 0.78
N LYS A 86 15.15 -0.85 1.80
CA LYS A 86 14.63 -1.93 2.65
C LYS A 86 13.81 -2.95 1.86
N ILE A 87 12.95 -2.50 0.94
CA ILE A 87 12.10 -3.39 0.14
C ILE A 87 12.90 -4.12 -0.96
N GLN A 88 13.92 -3.50 -1.52
CA GLN A 88 14.73 -4.10 -2.60
C GLN A 88 15.93 -4.92 -2.08
N ALA A 89 16.35 -4.73 -0.82
CA ALA A 89 17.52 -5.38 -0.24
C ALA A 89 17.53 -6.92 -0.37
N PRO A 90 16.43 -7.67 -0.15
CA PRO A 90 16.47 -9.13 -0.27
C PRO A 90 16.78 -9.61 -1.69
N PHE A 91 16.24 -8.94 -2.72
CA PHE A 91 16.54 -9.26 -4.13
C PHE A 91 18.01 -9.01 -4.44
N GLN A 92 18.52 -7.84 -4.04
CA GLN A 92 19.91 -7.43 -4.26
C GLN A 92 20.90 -8.35 -3.51
N PHE A 93 20.58 -8.72 -2.27
CA PHE A 93 21.43 -9.58 -1.46
C PHE A 93 21.58 -10.97 -2.09
N ILE A 94 20.47 -11.59 -2.49
CA ILE A 94 20.48 -12.93 -3.11
C ILE A 94 21.28 -12.93 -4.42
N LYS A 95 21.15 -11.86 -5.22
CA LYS A 95 21.93 -11.68 -6.44
C LYS A 95 23.43 -11.54 -6.15
N LYS A 96 23.80 -10.77 -5.13
CA LYS A 96 25.21 -10.56 -4.74
C LYS A 96 25.91 -11.83 -4.28
N ILE A 97 25.21 -12.69 -3.54
CA ILE A 97 25.78 -13.96 -3.06
C ILE A 97 25.74 -15.09 -4.11
N ASN A 98 25.23 -14.80 -5.31
CA ASN A 98 25.05 -15.76 -6.42
C ASN A 98 24.41 -17.08 -5.96
N ALA A 99 23.42 -16.99 -5.07
CA ALA A 99 22.82 -18.18 -4.47
C ALA A 99 21.95 -18.93 -5.49
N PRO A 100 21.97 -20.28 -5.51
CA PRO A 100 21.19 -21.07 -6.46
C PRO A 100 19.69 -20.74 -6.41
N LEU A 101 19.09 -20.52 -7.57
CA LEU A 101 17.67 -20.17 -7.72
C LEU A 101 16.75 -21.22 -7.08
N GLU A 102 17.11 -22.50 -7.13
CA GLU A 102 16.37 -23.59 -6.49
C GLU A 102 16.22 -23.40 -4.97
N LYS A 103 17.21 -22.77 -4.32
CA LYS A 103 17.22 -22.53 -2.88
C LYS A 103 16.57 -21.19 -2.51
N THR A 104 16.69 -20.18 -3.36
CA THR A 104 16.27 -18.80 -3.05
C THR A 104 14.95 -18.38 -3.68
N GLY A 105 14.50 -19.08 -4.73
CA GLY A 105 13.28 -18.74 -5.46
C GLY A 105 12.03 -18.80 -4.61
N SER A 106 11.90 -19.81 -3.74
CA SER A 106 10.77 -19.93 -2.80
C SER A 106 10.77 -18.81 -1.75
N VAL A 107 11.96 -18.44 -1.25
CA VAL A 107 12.16 -17.35 -0.29
C VAL A 107 11.75 -16.01 -0.90
N LEU A 108 12.24 -15.69 -2.11
CA LEU A 108 11.87 -14.45 -2.80
C LEU A 108 10.40 -14.42 -3.21
N LYS A 109 9.83 -15.56 -3.61
CA LYS A 109 8.40 -15.65 -3.91
C LYS A 109 7.55 -15.38 -2.67
N HIS A 110 7.92 -15.94 -1.53
CA HIS A 110 7.24 -15.68 -0.26
C HIS A 110 7.38 -14.21 0.14
N TYR A 111 8.60 -13.69 0.16
CA TYR A 111 8.89 -12.29 0.48
C TYR A 111 8.11 -11.32 -0.41
N SER A 112 8.22 -11.47 -1.74
CA SER A 112 7.59 -10.58 -2.72
C SER A 112 6.09 -10.51 -2.56
N SER A 113 5.43 -11.61 -2.20
CA SER A 113 3.98 -11.65 -2.05
C SER A 113 3.52 -11.09 -0.70
N ASN A 114 4.31 -11.28 0.36
CA ASN A 114 3.87 -10.97 1.72
C ASN A 114 4.30 -9.58 2.20
N VAL A 115 5.45 -9.04 1.79
CA VAL A 115 6.07 -7.88 2.45
C VAL A 115 5.19 -6.63 2.46
N LEU A 116 4.55 -6.27 1.33
CA LEU A 116 3.66 -5.11 1.27
C LEU A 116 2.27 -5.39 1.81
N GLU A 117 1.79 -6.64 1.71
CA GLU A 117 0.54 -7.05 2.34
C GLU A 117 0.63 -6.96 3.87
N ASP A 118 1.75 -7.41 4.46
CA ASP A 118 2.04 -7.27 5.89
C ASP A 118 2.17 -5.79 6.29
N TYR A 119 2.80 -4.99 5.43
CA TYR A 119 2.91 -3.54 5.63
C TYR A 119 1.53 -2.87 5.67
N HIS A 120 0.65 -3.18 4.72
CA HIS A 120 -0.72 -2.66 4.69
C HIS A 120 -1.53 -3.14 5.90
N ALA A 121 -1.40 -4.41 6.28
CA ALA A 121 -2.06 -4.96 7.47
C ALA A 121 -1.64 -4.23 8.76
N SER A 122 -0.37 -3.81 8.86
CA SER A 122 0.11 -2.99 9.98
C SER A 122 -0.59 -1.63 10.06
N ILE A 123 -0.81 -0.95 8.93
CA ILE A 123 -1.52 0.34 8.86
C ILE A 123 -3.00 0.16 9.19
N GLU A 124 -3.63 -0.91 8.71
CA GLU A 124 -5.02 -1.23 9.04
C GLU A 124 -5.20 -1.53 10.52
N ASN A 125 -4.28 -2.29 11.11
CA ASN A 125 -4.32 -2.63 12.52
C ASN A 125 -4.16 -1.40 13.41
N SER A 126 -3.30 -0.44 13.05
CA SER A 126 -3.12 0.79 13.84
C SER A 126 -4.37 1.67 13.83
N PHE A 127 -5.16 1.68 12.75
CA PHE A 127 -6.43 2.42 12.69
C PHE A 127 -7.64 1.65 13.23
N SER A 128 -7.51 0.35 13.52
CA SER A 128 -8.65 -0.52 13.82
C SER A 128 -9.51 -0.08 15.01
N GLN A 129 -8.90 0.48 16.05
CA GLN A 129 -9.65 0.99 17.20
C GLN A 129 -10.38 2.30 16.85
N HIS A 130 -9.73 3.20 16.12
CA HIS A 130 -10.34 4.45 15.66
C HIS A 130 -11.49 4.23 14.68
N LEU A 131 -11.46 3.17 13.86
CA LEU A 131 -12.61 2.77 13.05
C LEU A 131 -13.81 2.40 13.92
N LYS A 132 -13.61 1.66 15.02
CA LYS A 132 -14.70 1.34 15.96
C LYS A 132 -15.26 2.60 16.62
N ASP A 133 -14.39 3.54 16.99
CA ASP A 133 -14.80 4.82 17.55
C ASP A 133 -15.64 5.61 16.54
N ALA A 134 -15.19 5.70 15.28
CA ALA A 134 -15.90 6.39 14.20
C ALA A 134 -17.30 5.79 13.94
N LEU A 135 -17.43 4.46 13.96
CA LEU A 135 -18.72 3.76 13.82
C LEU A 135 -19.68 4.10 14.97
N ASN A 136 -19.15 4.42 16.15
CA ASN A 136 -19.89 4.93 17.30
C ASN A 136 -20.02 6.46 17.32
N LYS A 137 -19.77 7.13 16.19
CA LYS A 137 -19.82 8.60 16.03
C LYS A 137 -18.80 9.36 16.90
N ASN A 138 -17.75 8.69 17.35
CA ASN A 138 -16.65 9.29 18.11
C ASN A 138 -15.43 9.51 17.20
N ILE A 139 -15.15 10.77 16.88
CA ILE A 139 -14.04 11.19 16.02
C ILE A 139 -12.90 11.90 16.79
N LYS A 140 -12.82 11.70 18.11
CA LYS A 140 -11.79 12.35 18.94
C LYS A 140 -10.35 12.03 18.53
N PHE A 141 -10.14 10.93 17.80
CA PHE A 141 -8.84 10.60 17.19
C PHE A 141 -8.38 11.63 16.15
N TYR A 142 -9.23 12.56 15.74
CA TYR A 142 -8.81 13.67 14.87
C TYR A 142 -8.20 14.84 15.66
N LEU A 143 -8.36 14.86 16.99
CA LEU A 143 -7.99 16.01 17.82
C LEU A 143 -6.54 15.97 18.29
N THR A 144 -5.97 14.78 18.55
CA THR A 144 -4.55 14.66 18.91
C THR A 144 -3.70 14.39 17.68
N ASP A 145 -2.47 14.91 17.67
CA ASP A 145 -1.59 14.77 16.51
C ASP A 145 -1.25 13.31 16.19
N GLU A 146 -0.94 12.50 17.19
CA GLU A 146 -0.56 11.10 17.01
C GLU A 146 -1.69 10.27 16.37
N SER A 147 -2.91 10.42 16.89
CA SER A 147 -4.07 9.68 16.36
C SER A 147 -4.54 10.25 15.02
N CYS A 148 -4.39 11.55 14.80
CA CYS A 148 -4.66 12.18 13.52
C CYS A 148 -3.67 11.72 12.43
N ILE A 149 -2.37 11.64 12.74
CA ILE A 149 -1.34 11.08 11.84
C ILE A 149 -1.71 9.65 11.47
N THR A 150 -2.14 8.83 12.43
CA THR A 150 -2.58 7.45 12.18
C THR A 150 -3.77 7.40 11.23
N PHE A 151 -4.79 8.24 11.45
CA PHE A 151 -5.94 8.35 10.56
C PHE A 151 -5.56 8.82 9.16
N ILE A 152 -4.75 9.88 9.04
CA ILE A 152 -4.30 10.44 7.77
C ILE A 152 -3.49 9.42 6.98
N ASN A 153 -2.54 8.73 7.63
CA ASN A 153 -1.77 7.68 6.98
C ASN A 153 -2.66 6.53 6.49
N TYR A 154 -3.64 6.12 7.31
CA TYR A 154 -4.62 5.11 6.92
C TYR A 154 -5.43 5.54 5.69
N ILE A 155 -6.05 6.72 5.71
CA ILE A 155 -6.94 7.13 4.62
C ILE A 155 -6.18 7.38 3.31
N CYS A 156 -4.98 7.98 3.37
CA CYS A 156 -4.14 8.18 2.20
C CYS A 156 -3.67 6.84 1.62
N THR A 157 -3.30 5.88 2.47
CA THR A 157 -2.94 4.53 2.02
C THR A 157 -4.13 3.81 1.37
N GLN A 158 -5.32 3.86 1.98
CA GLN A 158 -6.52 3.25 1.42
C GLN A 158 -6.92 3.87 0.08
N TYR A 159 -6.72 5.18 -0.10
CA TYR A 159 -6.95 5.84 -1.38
C TYR A 159 -5.97 5.37 -2.46
N MET A 160 -4.66 5.43 -2.17
CA MET A 160 -3.61 5.11 -3.15
C MET A 160 -3.58 3.63 -3.56
N ARG A 161 -4.03 2.71 -2.69
CA ARG A 161 -3.97 1.27 -2.96
C ARG A 161 -5.07 0.75 -3.88
N THR A 162 -6.06 1.57 -4.26
CA THR A 162 -7.19 1.12 -5.09
C THR A 162 -6.74 0.77 -6.51
N LYS A 163 -7.38 -0.25 -7.11
CA LYS A 163 -7.11 -0.66 -8.49
C LYS A 163 -7.29 0.48 -9.49
N GLY A 164 -8.35 1.29 -9.33
CA GLY A 164 -8.61 2.41 -10.22
C GLY A 164 -7.52 3.49 -10.19
N ILE A 165 -6.93 3.79 -9.02
CA ILE A 165 -5.82 4.75 -8.94
C ILE A 165 -4.57 4.18 -9.63
N LYS A 166 -4.25 2.91 -9.39
CA LYS A 166 -3.15 2.20 -10.06
C LYS A 166 -3.26 2.27 -11.58
N GLU A 167 -4.40 1.86 -12.12
CA GLU A 167 -4.63 1.78 -13.56
C GLU A 167 -4.56 3.16 -14.21
N ARG A 168 -5.20 4.18 -13.62
CA ARG A 168 -5.15 5.54 -14.15
C ARG A 168 -3.74 6.12 -14.11
N ALA A 169 -2.99 5.90 -13.03
CA ALA A 169 -1.62 6.40 -12.92
C ALA A 169 -0.70 5.77 -13.99
N ILE A 170 -0.79 4.44 -14.17
CA ILE A 170 -0.03 3.72 -15.20
C ILE A 170 -0.40 4.23 -16.60
N GLN A 171 -1.70 4.36 -16.89
CA GLN A 171 -2.19 4.86 -18.19
C GLN A 171 -1.73 6.30 -18.47
N ALA A 172 -1.81 7.18 -17.47
CA ALA A 172 -1.37 8.56 -17.60
C ALA A 172 0.14 8.66 -17.87
N ASN A 173 0.97 7.87 -17.17
CA ASN A 173 2.41 7.82 -17.42
C ASN A 173 2.74 7.32 -18.82
N ALA A 174 2.06 6.25 -19.27
CA ALA A 174 2.24 5.71 -20.61
C ALA A 174 1.85 6.74 -21.69
N ALA A 175 0.73 7.45 -21.53
CA ALA A 175 0.30 8.50 -22.45
C ALA A 175 1.29 9.67 -22.53
N ALA A 176 2.04 9.92 -21.45
CA ALA A 176 3.09 10.94 -21.39
C ALA A 176 4.46 10.45 -21.88
N ASN A 177 4.58 9.23 -22.41
CA ASN A 177 5.85 8.58 -22.78
C ASN A 177 6.87 8.54 -21.63
N LEU A 178 6.40 8.41 -20.39
CA LEU A 178 7.23 8.26 -19.20
C LEU A 178 7.50 6.77 -18.90
N PRO A 179 8.52 6.46 -18.08
CA PRO A 179 8.79 5.08 -17.66
C PRO A 179 7.56 4.36 -17.09
N ASP A 180 7.46 3.06 -17.38
CA ASP A 180 6.37 2.20 -16.92
C ASP A 180 6.38 2.09 -15.39
N LEU A 181 5.29 2.54 -14.76
CA LEU A 181 5.13 2.51 -13.31
C LEU A 181 4.71 1.14 -12.78
N ALA A 182 4.22 0.22 -13.60
CA ALA A 182 3.62 -1.03 -13.12
C ALA A 182 4.51 -1.83 -12.15
N PRO A 183 5.83 -2.00 -12.38
CA PRO A 183 6.70 -2.73 -11.45
C PRO A 183 6.94 -1.99 -10.13
N MET A 184 6.84 -0.66 -10.14
CA MET A 184 7.18 0.22 -9.03
C MET A 184 5.96 0.62 -8.18
N TRP A 185 4.76 0.54 -8.77
CA TRP A 185 3.54 1.11 -8.22
C TRP A 185 3.25 0.68 -6.78
N ASN A 186 3.43 -0.61 -6.48
CA ASN A 186 3.09 -1.12 -5.15
C ASN A 186 3.94 -0.48 -4.04
N MET A 187 5.18 -0.08 -4.34
CA MET A 187 6.00 0.72 -3.43
C MET A 187 5.55 2.18 -3.40
N MET A 188 5.21 2.75 -4.56
CA MET A 188 4.74 4.13 -4.70
C MET A 188 3.46 4.41 -3.90
N ILE A 189 2.58 3.42 -3.69
CA ILE A 189 1.38 3.55 -2.85
C ILE A 189 1.73 4.18 -1.51
N HIS A 190 2.73 3.62 -0.83
CA HIS A 190 3.14 4.10 0.48
C HIS A 190 3.80 5.48 0.41
N MET A 191 4.68 5.67 -0.58
CA MET A 191 5.45 6.91 -0.72
C MET A 191 4.53 8.10 -1.02
N PHE A 192 3.55 7.94 -1.92
CA PHE A 192 2.51 8.94 -2.15
C PHE A 192 1.63 9.15 -0.92
N ALA A 193 1.24 8.08 -0.22
CA ALA A 193 0.42 8.20 0.99
C ALA A 193 1.12 9.03 2.09
N ILE A 194 2.43 8.87 2.28
CA ILE A 194 3.22 9.73 3.19
C ILE A 194 3.22 11.17 2.70
N ASN A 195 3.50 11.43 1.41
CA ASN A 195 3.58 12.79 0.88
C ASN A 195 2.27 13.54 1.06
N ILE A 196 1.16 12.92 0.64
CA ILE A 196 -0.20 13.46 0.81
C ILE A 196 -0.49 13.65 2.30
N GLY A 197 -0.19 12.63 3.11
CA GLY A 197 -0.48 12.67 4.54
C GLY A 197 0.28 13.77 5.28
N LYS A 198 1.56 13.98 4.97
CA LYS A 198 2.34 15.07 5.53
C LYS A 198 1.74 16.42 5.14
N SER A 199 1.39 16.60 3.87
CA SER A 199 0.76 17.84 3.39
C SER A 199 -0.53 18.14 4.15
N LEU A 200 -1.44 17.16 4.23
CA LEU A 200 -2.72 17.32 4.94
C LEU A 200 -2.54 17.62 6.43
N PHE A 201 -1.57 16.96 7.08
CA PHE A 201 -1.31 17.19 8.49
C PHE A 201 -0.71 18.57 8.76
N THR A 202 0.21 19.04 7.91
CA THR A 202 0.80 20.37 8.04
C THR A 202 -0.23 21.47 7.77
N GLU A 203 -1.08 21.31 6.76
CA GLU A 203 -2.18 22.25 6.45
C GLU A 203 -3.15 22.36 7.63
N ARG A 204 -3.59 21.22 8.19
CA ARG A 204 -4.40 21.18 9.42
C ARG A 204 -3.76 21.98 10.57
N LYS A 205 -2.44 21.92 10.71
CA LYS A 205 -1.72 22.66 11.77
C LYS A 205 -1.60 24.16 11.49
N SER A 206 -1.65 24.57 10.22
CA SER A 206 -1.60 25.99 9.86
C SER A 206 -2.95 26.71 9.99
N GLU A 207 -4.06 25.96 9.98
CA GLU A 207 -5.42 26.48 10.11
C GLU A 207 -5.96 26.52 11.56
N ASN A 208 -5.21 25.96 12.52
CA ASN A 208 -5.51 26.03 13.96
C ASN A 208 -4.55 26.97 14.68
#